data_AF-A0A0P7HBF4-F1
#
_entry.id   AF-A0A0P7HBF4-F1
#
_cell.length_a   1.000
_cell.length_b   1.000
_cell.length_c   1.000
_cell.angle_alpha   90.00
_cell.angle_beta   90.00
_cell.angle_gamma   90.00
#
_symmetry.space_group_name_H-M   'P 1'
#
loop_
_entity.id
_entity.type
_entity.pdbx_description
1 polymer ?
#
loop_
_entity_poly.entity_id
_entity_poly.type
_entity_poly.pdbx_seq_one_letter_code
_entity_poly.pdbx_strand_id
1 'polypeptide(L)'
;MIALFQKIAGLPDREFERQYGVRGIGSRFRDRKTSLKDVEDAQTFAKALAELMPESLSMEAALFAFYKSWEGDQRRFYRMRYEDEFLEFLNEEGYEAWKGNSLPGEPDIVIPESDPYDVIGEIRVIQQKDKQKRFKEFRTEAHEAHTNFDDINFVVVANLGRQYLEDHGRETVRSEINKDGMSEIDAVFFHDERDEFIEQLEEWSVSKNPQQSFAELE
;
A
#
# COMPACT_ATOMS: atom_id res chain seq x y z
N MET A 1 -5.14 0.84 -24.31
CA MET A 1 -6.38 1.44 -24.85
C MET A 1 -7.61 1.12 -24.00
N ILE A 2 -7.91 -0.16 -23.74
CA ILE A 2 -9.08 -0.57 -22.90
C ILE A 2 -9.14 0.19 -21.57
N ALA A 3 -8.05 0.18 -20.79
CA ALA A 3 -7.99 0.88 -19.50
C ALA A 3 -8.25 2.40 -19.63
N LEU A 4 -7.81 3.03 -20.72
CA LEU A 4 -8.06 4.45 -20.96
C LEU A 4 -9.55 4.72 -21.18
N PHE A 5 -10.22 3.92 -22.01
CA PHE A 5 -11.66 4.08 -22.24
C PHE A 5 -12.52 3.74 -21.02
N GLN A 6 -12.11 2.76 -20.21
CA GLN A 6 -12.76 2.51 -18.92
C GLN A 6 -12.64 3.72 -17.99
N LYS A 7 -11.46 4.37 -17.96
CA LYS A 7 -11.25 5.59 -17.18
C LYS A 7 -12.08 6.76 -17.70
N ILE A 8 -12.16 6.95 -19.01
CA ILE A 8 -12.96 8.04 -19.59
C ILE A 8 -14.46 7.81 -19.35
N ALA A 9 -14.94 6.58 -19.49
CA ALA A 9 -16.33 6.21 -19.17
C ALA A 9 -16.66 6.31 -17.67
N GLY A 10 -15.65 6.45 -16.81
CA GLY A 10 -15.82 6.63 -15.37
C GLY A 10 -16.33 5.41 -14.60
N LEU A 11 -16.42 4.24 -15.24
CA LEU A 11 -16.92 3.01 -14.61
C LEU A 11 -15.78 2.04 -14.24
N PRO A 12 -15.73 1.52 -13.00
CA PRO A 12 -14.83 0.43 -12.63
C PRO A 12 -15.30 -0.92 -13.22
N ASP A 13 -14.40 -1.91 -13.27
CA ASP A 13 -14.68 -3.27 -13.79
C ASP A 13 -15.95 -3.89 -13.19
N ARG A 14 -16.15 -3.74 -11.88
CA ARG A 14 -17.32 -4.26 -11.17
C ARG A 14 -18.64 -3.65 -11.66
N GLU A 15 -18.62 -2.39 -12.08
CA GLU A 15 -19.81 -1.73 -12.62
C GLU A 15 -20.08 -2.15 -14.07
N PHE A 16 -19.03 -2.35 -14.87
CA PHE A 16 -19.17 -2.96 -16.20
C PHE A 16 -19.74 -4.39 -16.12
N GLU A 17 -19.30 -5.18 -15.15
CA GLU A 17 -19.87 -6.50 -14.91
C GLU A 17 -21.34 -6.41 -14.51
N ARG A 18 -21.67 -5.56 -13.53
CA ARG A 18 -23.04 -5.44 -13.01
C ARG A 18 -24.03 -4.96 -14.05
N GLN A 19 -23.65 -3.98 -14.86
CA GLN A 19 -24.57 -3.29 -15.77
C GLN A 19 -24.58 -3.90 -17.17
N TYR A 20 -23.45 -4.42 -17.63
CA TYR A 20 -23.26 -4.86 -19.02
C TYR A 20 -22.83 -6.32 -19.14
N GLY A 21 -22.66 -7.06 -18.03
CA GLY A 21 -22.19 -8.44 -18.03
C GLY A 21 -20.72 -8.60 -18.42
N VAL A 22 -19.98 -7.49 -18.52
CA VAL A 22 -18.62 -7.45 -19.04
C VAL A 22 -17.61 -7.68 -17.92
N ARG A 23 -17.00 -8.88 -17.88
CA ARG A 23 -16.06 -9.27 -16.82
C ARG A 23 -14.59 -9.11 -17.21
N GLY A 24 -13.80 -8.54 -16.30
CA GLY A 24 -12.33 -8.61 -16.31
C GLY A 24 -11.68 -8.19 -17.63
N ILE A 25 -12.24 -7.22 -18.35
CA ILE A 25 -11.78 -6.89 -19.69
C ILE A 25 -10.37 -6.29 -19.70
N GLY A 26 -10.06 -5.46 -18.70
CA GLY A 26 -8.73 -4.88 -18.54
C GLY A 26 -7.63 -5.91 -18.28
N SER A 27 -7.93 -7.02 -17.59
CA SER A 27 -6.97 -8.09 -17.31
C SER A 27 -6.91 -9.13 -18.44
N ARG A 28 -8.06 -9.62 -18.92
CA ARG A 28 -8.14 -10.67 -19.96
C ARG A 28 -7.56 -10.25 -21.31
N PHE A 29 -7.57 -8.96 -21.61
CA PHE A 29 -7.06 -8.44 -22.89
C PHE A 29 -5.80 -7.60 -22.74
N ARG A 30 -5.18 -7.58 -21.55
CA ARG A 30 -3.97 -6.79 -21.26
C ARG A 30 -2.83 -7.10 -22.23
N ASP A 31 -2.57 -8.39 -22.45
CA ASP A 31 -1.40 -8.88 -23.18
C ASP A 31 -1.75 -9.45 -24.57
N ARG A 32 -3.00 -9.26 -25.00
CA ARG A 32 -3.47 -9.86 -26.25
C ARG A 32 -2.96 -9.06 -27.44
N LYS A 33 -2.09 -9.69 -28.23
CA LYS A 33 -1.50 -9.11 -29.45
C LYS A 33 -2.39 -9.26 -30.70
N THR A 34 -3.49 -9.98 -30.60
CA THR A 34 -4.42 -10.25 -31.70
C THR A 34 -5.64 -9.35 -31.67
N SER A 35 -6.27 -9.18 -32.83
CA SER A 35 -7.51 -8.39 -32.99
C SER A 35 -8.60 -8.85 -32.03
N LEU A 36 -9.33 -7.89 -31.45
CA LEU A 36 -10.48 -8.13 -30.58
C LEU A 36 -11.83 -8.09 -31.31
N LYS A 37 -11.83 -7.88 -32.64
CA LYS A 37 -13.05 -7.64 -33.42
C LYS A 37 -14.09 -8.75 -33.31
N ASP A 38 -13.65 -10.00 -33.23
CA ASP A 38 -14.54 -11.18 -33.22
C ASP A 38 -14.72 -11.77 -31.81
N VAL A 39 -14.32 -11.02 -30.79
CA VAL A 39 -14.41 -11.44 -29.39
C VAL A 39 -15.69 -10.86 -28.82
N GLU A 40 -16.66 -11.72 -28.53
CA GLU A 40 -18.00 -11.34 -28.07
C GLU A 40 -17.96 -10.32 -26.92
N ASP A 41 -17.16 -10.59 -25.89
CA ASP A 41 -17.03 -9.67 -24.76
C ASP A 41 -16.43 -8.31 -25.14
N ALA A 42 -15.50 -8.27 -26.09
CA ALA A 42 -14.92 -7.02 -26.56
C ALA A 42 -15.93 -6.21 -27.38
N GLN A 43 -16.81 -6.88 -28.14
CA GLN A 43 -17.92 -6.24 -28.83
C GLN A 43 -18.96 -5.70 -27.84
N THR A 44 -19.31 -6.48 -26.81
CA THR A 44 -20.22 -6.05 -25.74
C THR A 44 -19.67 -4.83 -25.01
N PHE A 45 -18.37 -4.83 -24.72
CA PHE A 45 -17.70 -3.68 -24.14
C PHE A 45 -17.65 -2.46 -25.05
N ALA A 46 -17.38 -2.63 -26.33
CA ALA A 46 -17.42 -1.53 -27.29
C ALA A 46 -18.82 -0.91 -27.39
N LYS A 47 -19.89 -1.74 -27.34
CA LYS A 47 -21.28 -1.26 -27.28
C LYS A 47 -21.57 -0.48 -26.00
N ALA A 48 -21.16 -1.01 -24.84
CA ALA A 48 -21.31 -0.33 -23.57
C ALA A 48 -20.58 1.03 -23.55
N LEU A 49 -19.36 1.08 -24.08
CA LEU A 49 -18.62 2.33 -24.24
C LEU A 49 -19.36 3.30 -25.16
N ALA A 50 -19.88 2.85 -26.30
CA ALA A 50 -20.61 3.72 -27.23
C ALA A 50 -21.86 4.35 -26.60
N GLU A 51 -22.49 3.67 -25.63
CA GLU A 51 -23.63 4.19 -24.87
C GLU A 51 -23.22 5.21 -23.80
N LEU A 52 -22.09 4.97 -23.13
CA LEU A 52 -21.62 5.78 -22.00
C LEU A 52 -20.81 7.02 -22.42
N MET A 53 -20.16 6.94 -23.57
CA MET A 53 -19.25 7.99 -24.04
C MET A 53 -20.04 9.14 -24.66
N PRO A 54 -19.57 10.39 -24.49
CA PRO A 54 -20.16 11.51 -25.21
C PRO A 54 -19.96 11.37 -26.72
N GLU A 55 -20.84 11.99 -27.52
CA GLU A 55 -20.76 11.99 -29.00
C GLU A 55 -19.40 12.51 -29.51
N SER A 56 -18.76 13.40 -28.75
CA SER A 56 -17.40 13.85 -28.99
C SER A 56 -16.64 13.98 -27.68
N LEU A 57 -15.35 13.64 -27.73
CA LEU A 57 -14.42 13.80 -26.63
C LEU A 57 -13.32 14.76 -27.08
N SER A 58 -13.11 15.84 -26.32
CA SER A 58 -11.98 16.72 -26.62
C SER A 58 -10.66 16.00 -26.37
N MET A 59 -9.65 16.36 -27.15
CA MET A 59 -8.30 15.81 -26.97
C MET A 59 -7.76 16.14 -25.58
N GLU A 60 -8.07 17.33 -25.07
CA GLU A 60 -7.70 17.79 -23.73
C GLU A 60 -8.30 16.88 -22.64
N ALA A 61 -9.57 16.50 -22.75
CA ALA A 61 -10.22 15.61 -21.78
C ALA A 61 -9.59 14.22 -21.80
N ALA A 62 -9.30 13.68 -22.98
CA ALA A 62 -8.62 12.38 -23.13
C ALA A 62 -7.21 12.41 -22.53
N LEU A 63 -6.43 13.46 -22.81
CA LEU A 63 -5.08 13.63 -22.28
C LEU A 63 -5.08 13.84 -20.77
N PHE A 64 -6.04 14.62 -20.24
CA PHE A 64 -6.20 14.81 -18.81
C PHE A 64 -6.54 13.49 -18.10
N ALA A 65 -7.51 12.72 -18.62
CA ALA A 65 -7.86 11.42 -18.06
C ALA A 65 -6.67 10.44 -18.07
N PHE A 66 -5.91 10.41 -19.16
CA PHE A 66 -4.68 9.63 -19.26
C PHE A 66 -3.66 10.07 -18.19
N TYR A 67 -3.37 11.36 -18.10
CA TYR A 67 -2.42 11.91 -17.13
C TYR A 67 -2.81 11.57 -15.69
N LYS A 68 -4.09 11.74 -15.32
CA LYS A 68 -4.58 11.40 -13.98
C LYS A 68 -4.50 9.90 -13.69
N SER A 69 -4.75 9.04 -14.68
CA SER A 69 -4.57 7.60 -14.51
C SER A 69 -3.11 7.24 -14.29
N TRP A 70 -2.22 7.77 -15.14
CA TRP A 70 -0.79 7.54 -15.04
C TRP A 70 -0.23 8.04 -13.70
N GLU A 71 -0.60 9.23 -13.25
CA GLU A 71 -0.24 9.77 -11.94
C GLU A 71 -0.70 8.85 -10.80
N GLY A 72 -1.92 8.32 -10.90
CA GLY A 72 -2.46 7.35 -9.93
C GLY A 72 -1.67 6.04 -9.90
N ASP A 73 -1.27 5.52 -11.06
CA ASP A 73 -0.46 4.31 -11.17
C ASP A 73 0.96 4.55 -10.63
N GLN A 74 1.60 5.67 -10.96
CA GLN A 74 2.90 6.04 -10.40
C GLN A 74 2.87 6.13 -8.88
N ARG A 75 1.80 6.69 -8.30
CA ARG A 75 1.61 6.72 -6.85
C ARG A 75 1.45 5.32 -6.24
N ARG A 76 0.77 4.40 -6.93
CA ARG A 76 0.65 3.00 -6.49
C ARG A 76 1.99 2.30 -6.50
N PHE A 77 2.76 2.46 -7.57
CA PHE A 77 4.11 1.90 -7.68
C PHE A 77 5.04 2.47 -6.62
N TYR A 78 5.01 3.78 -6.37
CA TYR A 78 5.82 4.39 -5.31
C TYR A 78 5.48 3.82 -3.93
N ARG A 79 4.19 3.61 -3.63
CA ARG A 79 3.76 3.02 -2.35
C ARG A 79 4.27 1.59 -2.17
N MET A 80 4.06 0.74 -3.17
CA MET A 80 4.53 -0.64 -3.16
C MET A 80 6.05 -0.70 -2.98
N ARG A 81 6.78 0.12 -3.74
CA ARG A 81 8.24 0.18 -3.66
C ARG A 81 8.73 0.67 -2.30
N TYR A 82 8.07 1.65 -1.69
CA TYR A 82 8.45 2.17 -0.38
C TYR A 82 8.36 1.11 0.73
N GLU A 83 7.32 0.29 0.69
CA GLU A 83 7.13 -0.85 1.60
C GLU A 83 8.21 -1.91 1.38
N ASP A 84 8.42 -2.32 0.12
CA ASP A 84 9.45 -3.32 -0.24
C ASP A 84 10.86 -2.84 0.15
N GLU A 85 11.21 -1.57 -0.11
CA GLU A 85 12.48 -0.95 0.27
C GLU A 85 12.71 -0.88 1.79
N PHE A 86 11.64 -0.86 2.59
CA PHE A 86 11.76 -0.86 4.05
C PHE A 86 12.00 -2.26 4.59
N LEU A 87 11.32 -3.27 4.03
CA LEU A 87 11.56 -4.67 4.39
C LEU A 87 12.96 -5.12 3.95
N GLU A 88 13.41 -4.72 2.75
CA GLU A 88 14.76 -5.00 2.27
C GLU A 88 15.80 -4.42 3.24
N PHE A 89 15.63 -3.17 3.65
CA PHE A 89 16.50 -2.52 4.64
C PHE A 89 16.57 -3.31 5.96
N LEU A 90 15.44 -3.77 6.50
CA LEU A 90 15.44 -4.57 7.73
C LEU A 90 16.17 -5.91 7.58
N ASN A 91 16.01 -6.57 6.42
CA ASN A 91 16.74 -7.79 6.10
C ASN A 91 18.24 -7.53 5.93
N GLU A 92 18.65 -6.39 5.35
CA GLU A 92 20.07 -5.99 5.29
C GLU A 92 20.67 -5.78 6.69
N GLU A 93 19.88 -5.26 7.64
CA GLU A 93 20.24 -5.11 9.05
C GLU A 93 20.15 -6.42 9.88
N GLY A 94 19.81 -7.53 9.22
CA GLY A 94 19.78 -8.87 9.80
C GLY A 94 18.47 -9.25 10.52
N TYR A 95 17.40 -8.47 10.36
CA TYR A 95 16.07 -8.82 10.84
C TYR A 95 15.25 -9.51 9.74
N GLU A 96 14.75 -10.72 10.02
CA GLU A 96 13.94 -11.49 9.08
C GLU A 96 12.54 -10.88 8.91
N ALA A 97 12.47 -9.78 8.17
CA ALA A 97 11.24 -9.03 7.95
C ALA A 97 10.53 -9.48 6.67
N TRP A 98 9.22 -9.72 6.77
CA TRP A 98 8.39 -10.18 5.65
C TRP A 98 6.97 -9.62 5.72
N LYS A 99 6.21 -9.79 4.63
CA LYS A 99 4.80 -9.35 4.53
C LYS A 99 3.84 -10.43 5.01
N GLY A 100 3.07 -10.15 6.05
CA GLY A 100 2.11 -11.07 6.67
C GLY A 100 0.80 -11.26 5.90
N ASN A 101 0.80 -11.32 4.56
CA ASN A 101 -0.43 -11.40 3.74
C ASN A 101 -1.35 -12.60 4.06
N SER A 102 -0.84 -13.62 4.75
CA SER A 102 -1.60 -14.81 5.18
C SER A 102 -2.05 -14.77 6.64
N LEU A 103 -1.64 -13.74 7.39
CA LEU A 103 -1.93 -13.59 8.80
C LEU A 103 -3.18 -12.72 9.03
N PRO A 104 -3.86 -12.86 10.18
CA PRO A 104 -4.89 -11.92 10.60
C PRO A 104 -4.42 -10.47 10.48
N GLY A 105 -5.25 -9.62 9.87
CA GLY A 105 -4.93 -8.21 9.62
C GLY A 105 -4.11 -7.94 8.36
N GLU A 106 -3.51 -8.97 7.74
CA GLU A 106 -2.63 -8.84 6.57
C GLU A 106 -1.52 -7.79 6.73
N PRO A 107 -0.73 -7.82 7.83
CA PRO A 107 0.23 -6.76 8.16
C PRO A 107 1.35 -6.60 7.11
N ASP A 108 1.78 -5.36 6.92
CA ASP A 108 2.82 -4.99 5.95
C ASP A 108 4.23 -5.43 6.41
N ILE A 109 4.45 -5.53 7.73
CA ILE A 109 5.72 -5.94 8.35
C ILE A 109 5.46 -6.96 9.47
N VAL A 110 6.24 -8.04 9.45
CA VAL A 110 6.27 -9.09 10.47
C VAL A 110 7.72 -9.49 10.71
N ILE A 111 8.13 -9.62 11.97
CA ILE A 111 9.46 -10.08 12.39
C ILE A 111 9.30 -10.98 13.63
N PRO A 112 9.94 -12.16 13.70
CA PRO A 112 10.66 -12.87 12.63
C PRO A 112 9.71 -13.61 11.64
N GLU A 113 10.26 -14.46 10.76
CA GLU A 113 9.45 -15.23 9.78
C GLU A 113 8.53 -16.29 10.42
N SER A 114 8.92 -16.79 11.60
CA SER A 114 8.21 -17.84 12.33
C SER A 114 7.65 -17.37 13.66
N ASP A 115 6.48 -17.90 14.02
CA ASP A 115 5.87 -17.74 15.34
C ASP A 115 6.80 -18.25 16.49
N PRO A 116 6.95 -17.54 17.62
CA PRO A 116 6.31 -16.27 17.98
C PRO A 116 6.84 -15.07 17.19
N TYR A 117 5.93 -14.20 16.77
CA TYR A 117 6.27 -12.92 16.14
C TYR A 117 6.60 -11.88 17.22
N ASP A 118 7.73 -11.19 17.10
CA ASP A 118 8.14 -10.14 18.03
C ASP A 118 7.54 -8.77 17.64
N VAL A 119 7.44 -8.53 16.32
CA VAL A 119 6.96 -7.26 15.74
C VAL A 119 5.97 -7.52 14.61
N ILE A 120 4.87 -6.78 14.64
CA ILE A 120 3.88 -6.72 13.55
C ILE A 120 3.58 -5.24 13.27
N GLY A 121 3.27 -4.86 12.04
CA GLY A 121 2.97 -3.46 11.79
C GLY A 121 2.53 -3.11 10.39
N GLU A 122 2.41 -1.80 10.18
CA GLU A 122 1.85 -1.20 8.97
C GLU A 122 2.79 -0.12 8.41
N ILE A 123 2.99 -0.13 7.09
CA ILE A 123 3.87 0.80 6.37
C ILE A 123 3.05 1.57 5.34
N ARG A 124 2.82 2.87 5.55
CA ARG A 124 1.94 3.65 4.67
C ARG A 124 2.51 4.98 4.24
N VAL A 125 2.43 5.24 2.94
CA VAL A 125 2.49 6.61 2.39
C VAL A 125 1.12 7.27 2.49
N ILE A 126 1.04 8.31 3.31
CA ILE A 126 -0.20 8.96 3.72
C ILE A 126 -0.37 10.29 2.98
N GLN A 127 -1.52 10.44 2.32
CA GLN A 127 -1.91 11.72 1.75
C GLN A 127 -2.57 12.58 2.83
N GLN A 128 -2.25 13.87 2.85
CA GLN A 128 -2.78 14.81 3.88
C GLN A 128 -4.30 14.79 3.99
N LYS A 129 -5.01 14.69 2.86
CA LYS A 129 -6.48 14.62 2.82
C LYS A 129 -7.07 13.38 3.51
N ASP A 130 -6.31 12.29 3.59
CA ASP A 130 -6.75 11.00 4.12
C ASP A 130 -6.16 10.70 5.52
N LYS A 131 -5.33 11.61 6.07
CA LYS A 131 -4.56 11.37 7.31
C LYS A 131 -5.42 10.89 8.48
N GLN A 132 -6.55 11.56 8.72
CA GLN A 132 -7.42 11.25 9.86
C GLN A 132 -8.09 9.89 9.73
N LYS A 133 -8.33 9.43 8.49
CA LYS A 133 -8.81 8.08 8.24
C LYS A 133 -7.69 7.07 8.52
N ARG A 134 -6.50 7.29 7.96
CA ARG A 134 -5.35 6.38 8.13
C ARG A 134 -4.90 6.23 9.59
N PHE A 135 -4.89 7.31 10.36
CA PHE A 135 -4.53 7.26 11.78
C PHE A 135 -5.52 6.45 12.60
N LYS A 136 -6.81 6.44 12.22
CA LYS A 136 -7.80 5.58 12.88
C LYS A 136 -7.63 4.12 12.48
N GLU A 137 -7.34 3.86 11.21
CA GLU A 137 -7.08 2.51 10.70
C GLU A 137 -5.91 1.87 11.46
N PHE A 138 -4.78 2.58 11.63
CA PHE A 138 -3.65 2.07 12.42
C PHE A 138 -4.02 1.64 13.83
N ARG A 139 -4.90 2.40 14.49
CA ARG A 139 -5.33 2.07 15.86
C ARG A 139 -6.25 0.85 15.90
N THR A 140 -7.08 0.68 14.88
CA THR A 140 -7.89 -0.53 14.72
C THR A 140 -7.00 -1.73 14.43
N GLU A 141 -6.04 -1.58 13.53
CA GLU A 141 -5.08 -2.64 13.16
C GLU A 141 -4.21 -3.06 14.35
N ALA A 142 -3.72 -2.10 15.14
CA ALA A 142 -3.01 -2.37 16.38
C ALA A 142 -3.85 -3.19 17.36
N HIS A 143 -5.13 -2.80 17.51
CA HIS A 143 -6.04 -3.51 18.40
C HIS A 143 -6.34 -4.94 17.93
N GLU A 144 -6.52 -5.11 16.63
CA GLU A 144 -6.69 -6.42 16.02
C GLU A 144 -5.42 -7.27 16.18
N ALA A 145 -4.23 -6.70 16.04
CA ALA A 145 -2.96 -7.41 16.25
C ALA A 145 -2.84 -7.94 17.69
N HIS A 146 -2.99 -7.08 18.69
CA HIS A 146 -2.94 -7.45 20.12
C HIS A 146 -4.07 -8.41 20.55
N THR A 147 -5.14 -8.51 19.76
CA THR A 147 -6.20 -9.52 19.98
C THR A 147 -5.85 -10.88 19.39
N ASN A 148 -5.06 -10.93 18.30
CA ASN A 148 -4.78 -12.16 17.56
C ASN A 148 -3.41 -12.77 17.88
N PHE A 149 -2.49 -12.00 18.42
CA PHE A 149 -1.13 -12.43 18.73
C PHE A 149 -0.77 -12.02 20.16
N ASP A 150 -0.06 -12.90 20.86
CA ASP A 150 0.40 -12.66 22.23
C ASP A 150 1.80 -12.03 22.21
N ASP A 151 2.05 -11.09 23.13
CA ASP A 151 3.37 -10.49 23.39
C ASP A 151 4.06 -9.86 22.17
N ILE A 152 3.27 -9.25 21.28
CA ILE A 152 3.75 -8.56 20.08
C ILE A 152 4.00 -7.08 20.34
N ASN A 153 4.89 -6.48 19.55
CA ASN A 153 4.99 -5.02 19.42
C ASN A 153 4.36 -4.59 18.09
N PHE A 154 3.30 -3.77 18.15
CA PHE A 154 2.66 -3.20 16.97
C PHE A 154 3.31 -1.87 16.57
N VAL A 155 3.88 -1.82 15.37
CA VAL A 155 4.61 -0.64 14.85
C VAL A 155 3.91 0.00 13.66
N VAL A 156 4.05 1.32 13.55
CA VAL A 156 3.57 2.09 12.39
C VAL A 156 4.72 2.83 11.75
N VAL A 157 4.91 2.66 10.43
CA VAL A 157 5.84 3.45 9.63
C VAL A 157 5.04 4.37 8.69
N ALA A 158 5.05 5.66 8.98
CA ALA A 158 4.22 6.65 8.30
C ALA A 158 5.06 7.60 7.43
N ASN A 159 4.81 7.59 6.12
CA ASN A 159 5.37 8.57 5.19
C ASN A 159 4.33 9.67 4.89
N LEU A 160 4.41 10.77 5.64
CA LEU A 160 3.59 11.99 5.46
C LEU A 160 4.32 13.09 4.65
N GLY A 161 5.57 12.84 4.29
CA GLY A 161 6.47 13.79 3.63
C GLY A 161 7.14 14.78 4.59
N ARG A 162 8.43 15.03 4.36
CA ARG A 162 9.30 15.90 5.19
C ARG A 162 8.70 17.26 5.54
N GLN A 163 8.20 18.02 4.56
CA GLN A 163 7.64 19.36 4.80
C GLN A 163 6.48 19.33 5.80
N TYR A 164 5.61 18.32 5.72
CA TYR A 164 4.47 18.20 6.62
C TYR A 164 4.93 17.99 8.06
N LEU A 165 5.94 17.14 8.28
CA LEU A 165 6.51 16.87 9.60
C LEU A 165 7.23 18.10 10.17
N GLU A 166 7.93 18.87 9.32
CA GLU A 166 8.56 20.13 9.70
C GLU A 166 7.52 21.19 10.12
N ASP A 167 6.41 21.30 9.38
CA ASP A 167 5.35 22.29 9.64
C ASP A 167 4.53 22.00 10.90
N HIS A 168 4.34 20.72 11.26
CA HIS A 168 3.45 20.31 12.36
C HIS A 168 4.19 19.80 13.60
N GLY A 169 5.47 19.45 13.46
CA GLY A 169 6.27 18.83 14.50
C GLY A 169 6.06 17.32 14.57
N ARG A 170 7.17 16.56 14.58
CA ARG A 170 7.18 15.09 14.62
C ARG A 170 6.41 14.53 15.81
N GLU A 171 6.70 15.01 17.02
CA GLU A 171 6.01 14.52 18.23
C GLU A 171 4.51 14.80 18.23
N THR A 172 4.09 15.98 17.73
CA THR A 172 2.67 16.28 17.59
C THR A 172 1.97 15.27 16.69
N VAL A 173 2.59 14.97 15.54
CA VAL A 173 2.05 14.00 14.58
C VAL A 173 2.07 12.58 15.15
N ARG A 174 3.13 12.22 15.88
CA ARG A 174 3.26 10.93 16.56
C ARG A 174 2.14 10.73 17.59
N SER A 175 1.88 11.76 18.40
CA SER A 175 0.76 11.78 19.34
C SER A 175 -0.61 11.73 18.64
N GLU A 176 -0.79 12.37 17.48
CA GLU A 176 -2.03 12.24 16.70
C GLU A 176 -2.27 10.80 16.21
N ILE A 177 -1.21 10.12 15.77
CA ILE A 177 -1.27 8.72 15.32
C ILE A 177 -1.63 7.82 16.50
N ASN A 178 -0.85 7.91 17.59
CA ASN A 178 -1.01 7.08 18.79
C ASN A 178 -2.09 7.59 19.76
N LYS A 179 -2.88 8.59 19.36
CA LYS A 179 -3.94 9.20 20.19
C LYS A 179 -3.46 9.53 21.62
N ASP A 180 -2.32 10.21 21.72
CA ASP A 180 -1.66 10.56 22.99
C ASP A 180 -1.33 9.35 23.88
N GLY A 181 -0.95 8.23 23.26
CA GLY A 181 -0.59 6.97 23.95
C GLY A 181 -1.79 6.17 24.45
N MET A 182 -3.01 6.50 24.00
CA MET A 182 -4.23 5.79 24.38
C MET A 182 -4.61 4.66 23.41
N SER A 183 -3.80 4.41 22.37
CA SER A 183 -3.94 3.23 21.52
C SER A 183 -2.89 2.17 21.84
N GLU A 184 -3.13 0.97 21.31
CA GLU A 184 -2.26 -0.20 21.43
C GLU A 184 -1.13 -0.17 20.37
N ILE A 185 -0.73 1.02 19.92
CA ILE A 185 0.41 1.20 19.01
C ILE A 185 1.65 1.40 19.88
N ASP A 186 2.60 0.49 19.78
CA ASP A 186 3.79 0.46 20.62
C ASP A 186 4.85 1.46 20.16
N ALA A 187 5.03 1.61 18.84
CA ALA A 187 5.90 2.65 18.28
C ALA A 187 5.44 3.18 16.92
N VAL A 188 5.83 4.43 16.65
CA VAL A 188 5.51 5.14 15.40
C VAL A 188 6.77 5.79 14.88
N PHE A 189 7.12 5.46 13.64
CA PHE A 189 8.29 5.95 12.92
C PHE A 189 7.87 6.68 11.66
N PHE A 190 8.67 7.67 11.27
CA PHE A 190 8.50 8.38 10.01
C PHE A 190 9.46 7.86 8.94
N HIS A 191 9.22 8.26 7.69
CA HIS A 191 9.95 7.80 6.52
C HIS A 191 11.47 7.93 6.54
N ASP A 192 11.98 8.83 7.36
CA ASP A 192 13.37 9.21 7.54
C ASP A 192 13.95 8.73 8.87
N GLU A 193 13.19 7.95 9.67
CA GLU A 193 13.55 7.47 11.01
C GLU A 193 13.86 5.96 10.99
N ARG A 194 14.62 5.50 10.00
CA ARG A 194 14.96 4.08 9.83
C ARG A 194 15.94 3.61 10.91
N ASP A 195 16.91 4.44 11.26
CA ASP A 195 17.92 4.11 12.26
C ASP A 195 17.27 4.02 13.65
N GLU A 196 16.37 4.94 13.96
CA GLU A 196 15.57 4.91 15.20
C GLU A 196 14.68 3.66 15.29
N PHE A 197 14.19 3.14 14.15
CA PHE A 197 13.48 1.86 14.11
C PHE A 197 14.39 0.71 14.55
N ILE A 198 15.63 0.67 14.03
CA ILE A 198 16.61 -0.36 14.40
C ILE A 198 16.97 -0.26 15.90
N GLU A 199 17.21 0.94 16.40
CA GLU A 199 17.48 1.17 17.83
C GLU A 199 16.33 0.64 18.70
N GLN A 200 15.07 0.83 18.27
CA GLN A 200 13.91 0.32 18.99
C GLN A 200 13.82 -1.22 18.97
N LEU A 201 14.10 -1.85 17.83
CA LEU A 201 14.15 -3.32 17.74
C LEU A 201 15.20 -3.91 18.69
N GLU A 202 16.36 -3.26 18.79
CA GLU A 202 17.43 -3.67 19.70
C GLU A 202 17.02 -3.50 21.17
N GLU A 203 16.33 -2.40 21.51
CA GLU A 203 15.77 -2.17 22.84
C GLU A 203 14.76 -3.27 23.23
N TRP A 204 13.92 -3.70 22.30
CA TRP A 204 12.97 -4.80 22.48
C TRP A 204 13.59 -6.18 22.42
N SER A 205 14.91 -6.29 22.21
CA SER A 205 15.64 -7.55 22.10
C SER A 205 15.10 -8.47 20.99
N VAL A 206 14.62 -7.88 19.89
CA VAL A 206 14.14 -8.60 18.70
C VAL A 206 15.29 -9.40 18.10
N SER A 207 15.04 -10.66 17.76
CA SER A 207 16.09 -11.56 17.31
C SER A 207 16.62 -11.19 15.92
N LYS A 208 17.94 -10.98 15.80
CA LYS A 208 18.63 -10.92 14.50
C LYS A 208 18.98 -12.33 14.04
N ASN A 209 18.89 -12.63 12.74
CA ASN A 209 19.41 -13.88 12.19
C ASN A 209 20.94 -13.77 12.03
N PRO A 210 21.75 -14.58 12.76
CA PRO A 210 23.21 -14.51 12.70
C PRO A 210 23.82 -14.96 11.35
N GLN A 211 23.03 -15.46 10.39
CA GLN A 211 23.57 -16.01 9.14
C GLN A 211 23.93 -14.99 8.06
N GLN A 212 23.52 -13.72 8.15
CA GLN A 212 23.89 -12.69 7.16
C GLN A 212 25.18 -11.93 7.51
N SER A 213 25.61 -11.89 8.77
CA SER A 213 26.83 -11.15 9.16
C SER A 213 28.14 -11.81 8.72
N PHE A 214 28.10 -13.04 8.19
CA PHE A 214 29.29 -13.80 7.78
C PHE A 214 29.56 -13.75 6.27
N ALA A 215 28.65 -13.19 5.46
CA ALA A 215 28.83 -13.09 4.02
C ALA A 215 29.75 -11.92 3.58
N GLU A 216 30.13 -11.03 4.50
CA GLU A 216 31.02 -9.90 4.23
C GLU A 216 32.51 -10.16 4.58
N LEU A 217 32.86 -11.39 4.95
CA LEU A 217 34.24 -11.77 5.35
C LEU A 217 34.88 -12.89 4.50
N GLU A 218 34.33 -13.23 3.33
CA GLU A 218 35.01 -14.06 2.29
C GLU A 218 35.26 -13.25 1.01
#